data_AF-A0A7X6CPB9-F1
#
_entry.id   AF-A0A7X6CPB9-F1
#
_cell.length_a   1.000
_cell.length_b   1.000
_cell.length_c   1.000
_cell.angle_alpha   90.00
_cell.angle_beta   90.00
_cell.angle_gamma   90.00
#
_symmetry.space_group_name_H-M   'P 1'
#
loop_
_entity.id
_entity.type
_entity.pdbx_description
1 polymer ?
#
loop_
_entity_poly.entity_id
_entity_poly.type
_entity_poly.pdbx_seq_one_letter_code
_entity_poly.pdbx_strand_id
1 'polypeptide(L)'
;MDWRVRYYAGGIVYNDKSKLGGIYYGSADAWVAQFDAVTGVLKWKRQLGTSAYDSATGVATDIHSNAYITGRTRGQVADTYSGGDDAWVAKYNVNGALQWVRQLGTVGDDVSNGIAVSGAGVYIGGVTSGNVDGNNLGGDDAWIAKLS
;
A
#
# COMPACT_ATOMS: atom_id res chain seq x y z
N MET A 1 19.53 -21.35 -10.69
CA MET A 1 18.83 -20.11 -10.29
C MET A 1 17.35 -20.35 -10.51
N ASP A 2 16.58 -20.45 -9.44
CA ASP A 2 15.17 -20.86 -9.48
C ASP A 2 14.28 -19.61 -9.46
N TRP A 3 13.54 -19.38 -10.55
CA TRP A 3 12.78 -18.16 -10.86
C TRP A 3 11.35 -18.16 -10.28
N ARG A 4 11.08 -18.98 -9.26
CA ARG A 4 9.71 -19.25 -8.78
C ARG A 4 9.01 -18.01 -8.23
N VAL A 5 8.01 -17.56 -8.99
CA VAL A 5 7.16 -16.38 -8.78
C VAL A 5 6.32 -16.54 -7.53
N ARG A 6 6.55 -15.68 -6.53
CA ARG A 6 5.72 -15.63 -5.31
C ARG A 6 4.44 -14.87 -5.61
N TYR A 7 3.30 -15.39 -5.17
CA TYR A 7 2.02 -14.68 -5.27
C TYR A 7 1.87 -13.73 -4.08
N TYR A 8 1.48 -12.50 -4.38
CA TYR A 8 1.08 -11.52 -3.39
C TYR A 8 -0.35 -11.08 -3.64
N ALA A 9 -1.16 -11.07 -2.60
CA ALA A 9 -2.52 -10.55 -2.63
C ALA A 9 -2.59 -9.38 -1.64
N GLY A 10 -3.18 -8.28 -2.07
CA GLY A 10 -3.51 -7.13 -1.22
C GLY A 10 -5.00 -6.87 -1.26
N GLY A 11 -5.55 -6.32 -0.18
CA GLY A 11 -6.97 -5.98 -0.12
C GLY A 11 -7.36 -5.31 1.19
N ILE A 12 -8.65 -5.41 1.52
CA ILE A 12 -9.27 -4.78 2.69
C ILE A 12 -9.79 -5.87 3.65
N VAL A 13 -9.65 -5.66 4.96
CA VAL A 13 -10.30 -6.46 6.01
C VAL A 13 -11.32 -5.61 6.75
N TYR A 14 -12.58 -6.01 6.84
CA TYR A 14 -13.62 -5.34 7.63
C TYR A 14 -13.91 -6.12 8.94
N ASN A 15 -14.11 -5.43 10.08
CA ASN A 15 -14.62 -5.98 11.36
C ASN A 15 -13.88 -7.24 11.87
N ASP A 16 -12.74 -7.04 12.53
CA ASP A 16 -11.81 -8.10 12.96
C ASP A 16 -12.43 -9.43 13.42
N LYS A 17 -12.28 -10.44 12.57
CA LYS A 17 -12.28 -11.87 12.91
C LYS A 17 -11.00 -12.53 12.36
N SER A 18 -9.96 -11.74 12.16
CA SER A 18 -8.93 -12.02 11.19
C SER A 18 -7.85 -12.89 11.80
N LYS A 19 -7.84 -14.16 11.39
CA LYS A 19 -6.67 -15.04 11.49
C LYS A 19 -5.47 -14.47 10.70
N LEU A 20 -5.40 -13.17 10.36
CA LEU A 20 -4.47 -12.56 9.42
C LEU A 20 -3.21 -11.96 10.08
N GLY A 21 -3.22 -11.75 11.40
CA GLY A 21 -2.06 -11.31 12.18
C GLY A 21 -1.84 -9.79 12.12
N GLY A 22 -2.11 -9.12 13.24
CA GLY A 22 -2.03 -7.66 13.40
C GLY A 22 -2.96 -7.20 14.54
N ILE A 23 -2.83 -5.95 14.98
CA ILE A 23 -3.85 -5.29 15.81
C ILE A 23 -4.84 -4.65 14.83
N TYR A 24 -6.12 -4.97 14.94
CA TYR A 24 -7.18 -4.25 14.25
C TYR A 24 -7.36 -2.89 14.90
N TYR A 25 -7.22 -1.83 14.13
CA TYR A 25 -7.32 -0.48 14.67
C TYR A 25 -8.68 0.15 14.39
N GLY A 26 -9.41 -0.25 13.34
CA GLY A 26 -10.60 0.49 12.90
C GLY A 26 -11.34 -0.11 11.71
N SER A 27 -12.18 0.69 11.04
CA SER A 27 -13.23 0.25 10.10
C SER A 27 -12.78 -0.74 9.01
N ALA A 28 -11.59 -0.56 8.46
CA ALA A 28 -10.98 -1.51 7.53
C ALA A 28 -9.46 -1.35 7.49
N ASP A 29 -8.71 -2.44 7.37
CA ASP A 29 -7.25 -2.39 7.29
C ASP A 29 -6.70 -2.97 5.98
N ALA A 30 -5.57 -2.43 5.52
CA ALA A 30 -4.82 -2.98 4.42
C ALA A 30 -4.12 -4.28 4.85
N TRP A 31 -4.05 -5.26 3.96
CA TRP A 31 -3.28 -6.48 4.21
C TRP A 31 -2.47 -6.91 3.00
N VAL A 32 -1.45 -7.72 3.25
CA VAL A 32 -0.63 -8.38 2.24
C VAL A 32 -0.25 -9.79 2.70
N ALA A 33 -0.23 -10.75 1.78
CA ALA A 33 0.27 -12.10 2.04
C ALA A 33 1.27 -12.55 0.97
N GLN A 34 2.20 -13.40 1.35
CA GLN A 34 3.11 -14.10 0.46
C GLN A 34 2.83 -15.59 0.51
N PHE A 35 2.73 -16.21 -0.65
CA PHE A 35 2.59 -17.66 -0.80
C PHE A 35 3.81 -18.27 -1.47
N ASP A 36 4.05 -19.54 -1.19
CA ASP A 36 4.95 -20.35 -1.99
C ASP A 36 4.39 -20.52 -3.40
N ALA A 37 5.24 -20.23 -4.39
CA ALA A 37 4.90 -20.26 -5.80
C ALA A 37 4.39 -21.61 -6.31
N VAL A 38 4.92 -22.70 -5.74
CA VAL A 38 4.71 -24.06 -6.25
C VAL A 38 3.63 -24.74 -5.47
N THR A 39 3.70 -24.65 -4.15
CA THR A 39 2.78 -25.37 -3.26
C THR A 39 1.53 -24.56 -2.91
N GLY A 40 1.54 -23.24 -3.14
CA GLY A 40 0.47 -22.33 -2.71
C GLY A 40 0.41 -22.16 -1.18
N VAL A 41 1.38 -22.68 -0.43
CA VAL A 41 1.41 -22.60 1.04
C VAL A 41 1.70 -21.16 1.47
N LEU A 42 0.90 -20.64 2.41
CA LEU A 42 1.11 -19.32 3.02
C LEU A 42 2.47 -19.29 3.74
N LYS A 43 3.33 -18.35 3.35
CA LYS A 43 4.61 -18.09 4.04
C LYS A 43 4.44 -17.09 5.15
N TRP A 44 3.86 -15.94 4.83
CA TRP A 44 3.57 -14.90 5.80
C TRP A 44 2.44 -14.02 5.30
N LYS A 45 1.90 -13.23 6.22
CA LYS A 45 0.90 -12.19 5.96
C LYS A 45 1.04 -11.08 6.99
N ARG A 46 0.65 -9.87 6.59
CA ARG A 46 0.75 -8.65 7.38
C ARG A 46 -0.50 -7.81 7.17
N GLN A 47 -0.85 -7.09 8.21
CA GLN A 47 -1.86 -6.05 8.22
C GLN A 47 -1.16 -4.72 8.51
N LEU A 48 -1.62 -3.66 7.88
CA LEU A 48 -1.16 -2.30 8.07
C LEU A 48 -2.37 -1.37 7.98
N GLY A 49 -2.50 -0.48 8.95
CA GLY A 49 -3.62 0.44 9.00
C GLY A 49 -3.63 1.25 10.29
N THR A 50 -4.70 2.01 10.46
CA THR A 50 -4.92 3.00 11.51
C THR A 50 -6.29 2.79 12.12
N SER A 51 -6.68 3.63 13.08
CA SER A 51 -8.03 3.53 13.63
C SER A 51 -9.16 3.91 12.67
N ALA A 52 -8.82 4.34 11.46
CA ALA A 52 -9.75 4.80 10.45
C ALA A 52 -9.97 3.72 9.36
N TYR A 53 -10.13 4.15 8.12
CA TYR A 53 -10.26 3.28 6.97
C TYR A 53 -8.92 3.23 6.24
N ASP A 54 -8.42 2.03 6.01
CA ASP A 54 -7.16 1.75 5.37
C ASP A 54 -7.34 0.61 4.36
N SER A 55 -6.77 0.77 3.17
CA SER A 55 -6.93 -0.21 2.09
C SER A 55 -5.67 -0.31 1.25
N ALA A 56 -5.35 -1.53 0.81
CA ALA A 56 -4.36 -1.76 -0.25
C ALA A 56 -5.08 -1.96 -1.59
N THR A 57 -4.58 -1.28 -2.62
CA THR A 57 -5.11 -1.30 -3.99
C THR A 57 -4.15 -1.94 -4.99
N GLY A 58 -2.85 -2.00 -4.67
CA GLY A 58 -1.84 -2.56 -5.56
C GLY A 58 -0.70 -3.23 -4.81
N VAL A 59 -0.05 -4.19 -5.49
CA VAL A 59 1.13 -4.90 -4.99
C VAL A 59 2.15 -5.12 -6.11
N ALA A 60 3.43 -4.96 -5.80
CA ALA A 60 4.55 -5.22 -6.70
C ALA A 60 5.72 -5.86 -5.96
N THR A 61 6.69 -6.42 -6.68
CA THR A 61 7.93 -6.95 -6.11
C THR A 61 9.17 -6.50 -6.84
N ASP A 62 10.29 -6.47 -6.12
CA ASP A 62 11.62 -6.32 -6.73
C ASP A 62 12.31 -7.68 -6.99
N ILE A 63 13.50 -7.62 -7.58
CA ILE A 63 14.32 -8.81 -7.88
C ILE A 63 14.82 -9.55 -6.63
N HIS A 64 14.84 -8.88 -5.48
CA HIS A 64 15.14 -9.48 -4.17
C HIS A 64 13.90 -10.06 -3.50
N SER A 65 12.76 -9.99 -4.19
CA SER A 65 11.52 -10.60 -3.76
C SER A 65 10.99 -9.94 -2.47
N ASN A 66 11.30 -8.65 -2.30
CA ASN A 66 10.63 -7.76 -1.36
C ASN A 66 9.25 -7.38 -1.93
N ALA A 67 8.26 -7.20 -1.06
CA ALA A 67 6.92 -6.79 -1.44
C ALA A 67 6.72 -5.30 -1.22
N TYR A 68 6.04 -4.66 -2.16
CA TYR A 68 5.64 -3.26 -2.09
C TYR A 68 4.13 -3.23 -2.25
N ILE A 69 3.44 -2.56 -1.34
CA ILE A 69 1.99 -2.37 -1.43
C ILE A 69 1.67 -0.90 -1.37
N THR A 70 0.61 -0.51 -2.05
CA THR A 70 0.11 0.87 -2.09
C THR A 70 -1.38 0.91 -1.82
N GLY A 71 -1.90 2.07 -1.47
CA GLY A 71 -3.34 2.29 -1.36
C GLY A 71 -3.68 3.63 -0.74
N ARG A 72 -4.74 3.64 0.09
CA ARG A 72 -5.24 4.85 0.78
C ARG A 72 -5.47 4.62 2.27
N THR A 73 -5.37 5.69 3.05
CA THR A 73 -5.61 5.74 4.50
C THR A 73 -6.42 6.97 4.87
N ARG A 74 -7.33 6.87 5.86
CA ARG A 74 -8.00 8.02 6.50
C ARG A 74 -7.37 8.36 7.85
N GLY A 75 -6.09 8.09 7.99
CA GLY A 75 -5.34 8.28 9.21
C GLY A 75 -3.86 8.44 8.95
N GLN A 76 -3.10 8.51 10.04
CA GLN A 76 -1.65 8.68 9.98
C GLN A 76 -0.95 7.31 10.09
N VAL A 77 -0.72 6.65 8.96
CA VAL A 77 0.00 5.36 8.92
C VAL A 77 1.53 5.56 8.93
N ALA A 78 2.01 6.72 8.50
CA ALA A 78 3.42 7.09 8.53
C ALA A 78 3.60 8.62 8.67
N ASP A 79 3.80 9.30 7.55
CA ASP A 79 3.96 10.75 7.46
C ASP A 79 2.63 11.46 7.78
N THR A 80 2.63 12.79 7.80
CA THR A 80 1.48 13.59 8.23
C THR A 80 0.20 13.26 7.44
N TYR A 81 -0.89 13.01 8.18
CA TYR A 81 -2.23 12.91 7.61
C TYR A 81 -2.73 14.30 7.22
N SER A 82 -3.01 14.50 5.93
CA SER A 82 -3.26 15.84 5.36
C SER A 82 -4.74 16.17 5.17
N GLY A 83 -5.61 15.16 5.17
CA GLY A 83 -7.06 15.29 4.98
C GLY A 83 -7.60 14.06 4.26
N GLY A 84 -8.92 14.04 4.00
CA GLY A 84 -9.55 13.05 3.12
C GLY A 84 -9.05 11.60 3.26
N ASP A 85 -8.86 10.95 2.12
CA ASP A 85 -7.99 9.79 1.96
C ASP A 85 -6.56 10.27 1.62
N ASP A 86 -5.51 9.75 2.26
CA ASP A 86 -4.11 9.96 1.84
C ASP A 86 -3.56 8.71 1.16
N ALA A 87 -2.75 8.88 0.11
CA ALA A 87 -2.04 7.79 -0.54
C ALA A 87 -0.87 7.31 0.34
N TRP A 88 -0.58 6.02 0.30
CA TRP A 88 0.57 5.48 1.03
C TRP A 88 1.21 4.31 0.29
N VAL A 89 2.48 4.04 0.61
CA VAL A 89 3.23 2.89 0.12
C VAL A 89 4.06 2.28 1.24
N ALA A 90 4.10 0.95 1.31
CA ALA A 90 4.92 0.22 2.27
C ALA A 90 5.80 -0.82 1.59
N LYS A 91 7.01 -1.00 2.11
CA LYS A 91 7.94 -2.07 1.72
C LYS A 91 8.08 -3.10 2.81
N TYR A 92 7.97 -4.37 2.45
CA TYR A 92 8.27 -5.53 3.27
C TYR A 92 9.44 -6.30 2.66
N ASN A 93 10.35 -6.79 3.50
CA ASN A 93 11.41 -7.66 3.01
C ASN A 93 10.88 -9.07 2.66
N VAL A 94 11.72 -9.92 2.08
CA VAL A 94 11.41 -11.33 1.75
C VAL A 94 10.75 -12.12 2.89
N ASN A 95 11.10 -11.82 4.15
CA ASN A 95 10.59 -12.49 5.34
C ASN A 95 9.31 -11.83 5.91
N GLY A 96 8.76 -10.83 5.20
CA GLY A 96 7.59 -10.09 5.61
C GLY A 96 7.86 -9.08 6.73
N ALA A 97 9.11 -8.70 7.00
CA ALA A 97 9.38 -7.62 7.95
C ALA A 97 9.19 -6.26 7.28
N LEU A 98 8.37 -5.39 7.88
CA LEU A 98 8.16 -4.02 7.41
C LEU A 98 9.50 -3.27 7.43
N GLN A 99 9.89 -2.68 6.30
CA GLN A 99 11.13 -1.93 6.13
C GLN A 99 10.88 -0.43 6.26
N TRP A 100 9.82 0.05 5.60
CA TRP A 100 9.39 1.43 5.67
C TRP A 100 7.95 1.58 5.18
N VAL A 101 7.34 2.69 5.58
CA VAL A 101 6.07 3.21 5.05
C VAL A 101 6.30 4.67 4.66
N ARG A 102 5.63 5.14 3.62
CA ARG A 102 5.56 6.55 3.21
C ARG A 102 4.11 6.91 2.95
N GLN A 103 3.72 8.10 3.36
CA GLN A 103 2.38 8.65 3.16
C GLN A 103 2.50 9.97 2.40
N LEU A 104 1.63 10.15 1.40
CA LEU A 104 1.58 11.30 0.51
C LEU A 104 0.13 11.73 0.39
N GLY A 105 -0.13 13.00 0.61
CA GLY A 105 -1.48 13.51 0.58
C GLY A 105 -1.55 15.02 0.53
N THR A 106 -2.74 15.48 0.23
CA THR A 106 -3.18 16.87 0.16
C THR A 106 -4.33 17.05 1.16
N VAL A 107 -5.01 18.19 1.13
CA VAL A 107 -6.21 18.39 1.94
C VAL A 107 -7.44 17.65 1.39
N GLY A 108 -7.38 17.17 0.14
CA GLY A 108 -8.45 16.42 -0.53
C GLY A 108 -8.28 14.91 -0.38
N ASP A 109 -9.02 14.15 -1.19
CA ASP A 109 -8.83 12.70 -1.33
C ASP A 109 -7.71 12.40 -2.34
N ASP A 110 -6.72 11.62 -1.90
CA ASP A 110 -5.55 11.14 -2.62
C ASP A 110 -5.51 9.61 -2.57
N VAL A 111 -5.73 8.98 -3.73
CA VAL A 111 -5.81 7.52 -3.84
C VAL A 111 -4.71 7.03 -4.76
N SER A 112 -3.84 6.15 -4.26
CA SER A 112 -2.97 5.37 -5.13
C SER A 112 -3.73 4.15 -5.66
N ASN A 113 -3.79 4.00 -6.98
CA ASN A 113 -4.49 2.91 -7.67
C ASN A 113 -3.54 1.87 -8.27
N GLY A 114 -2.24 2.20 -8.37
CA GLY A 114 -1.26 1.32 -8.99
C GLY A 114 0.14 1.55 -8.46
N ILE A 115 0.95 0.48 -8.52
CA ILE A 115 2.36 0.49 -8.13
C ILE A 115 3.19 -0.32 -9.14
N ALA A 116 4.37 0.20 -9.49
CA ALA A 116 5.36 -0.47 -10.29
C ALA A 116 6.75 -0.30 -9.67
N VAL A 117 7.59 -1.34 -9.75
CA VAL A 117 8.95 -1.34 -9.21
C VAL A 117 9.93 -1.68 -10.31
N SER A 118 10.97 -0.86 -10.48
CA SER A 118 12.03 -1.06 -11.47
C SER A 118 13.38 -0.62 -10.91
N GLY A 119 14.30 -1.58 -10.72
CA GLY A 119 15.57 -1.34 -10.05
C GLY A 119 15.36 -0.82 -8.63
N ALA A 120 15.90 0.37 -8.33
CA ALA A 120 15.68 1.06 -7.07
C ALA A 120 14.42 1.96 -7.05
N GLY A 121 13.80 2.20 -8.22
CA GLY A 121 12.65 3.10 -8.32
C GLY A 121 11.34 2.41 -7.97
N VAL A 122 10.54 3.06 -7.13
CA VAL A 122 9.15 2.70 -6.86
C VAL A 122 8.26 3.81 -7.43
N TYR A 123 7.32 3.44 -8.29
CA TYR A 123 6.40 4.37 -8.94
C TYR A 123 4.99 4.04 -8.48
N ILE A 124 4.26 5.04 -8.01
CA ILE A 124 2.85 4.93 -7.66
C ILE A 124 2.07 6.00 -8.41
N GLY A 125 0.82 5.72 -8.72
CA GLY A 125 -0.05 6.70 -9.35
C GLY A 125 -1.51 6.45 -9.05
N GLY A 126 -2.33 7.45 -9.31
CA GLY A 126 -3.76 7.39 -9.08
C GLY A 126 -4.43 8.74 -9.27
N VAL A 127 -5.39 9.04 -8.40
CA VAL A 127 -6.23 10.23 -8.48
C VAL A 127 -6.11 11.09 -7.22
N THR A 128 -6.30 12.39 -7.39
CA THR A 128 -6.32 13.38 -6.31
C THR A 128 -7.44 14.40 -6.56
N SER A 129 -8.19 14.78 -5.53
CA SER A 129 -9.09 15.94 -5.56
C SER A 129 -8.47 17.19 -4.94
N GLY A 130 -7.19 17.12 -4.58
CA GLY A 130 -6.44 18.24 -4.02
C GLY A 130 -5.38 18.78 -4.97
N ASN A 131 -4.60 19.73 -4.44
CA ASN A 131 -3.58 20.47 -5.17
C ASN A 131 -2.26 19.69 -5.20
N VAL A 132 -1.93 19.06 -6.33
CA VAL A 132 -0.62 18.42 -6.55
C VAL A 132 0.16 19.23 -7.58
N ASP A 133 1.23 19.90 -7.13
CA ASP A 133 2.10 20.77 -7.96
C ASP A 133 1.36 21.87 -8.74
N GLY A 134 0.21 22.33 -8.22
CA GLY A 134 -0.61 23.36 -8.83
C GLY A 134 -2.02 23.40 -8.22
N ASN A 135 -2.86 24.31 -8.73
CA ASN A 135 -4.26 24.37 -8.33
C ASN A 135 -5.07 23.31 -9.08
N ASN A 136 -5.81 22.48 -8.34
CA ASN A 136 -6.90 21.69 -8.89
C ASN A 136 -8.02 22.64 -9.33
N LEU A 137 -8.41 22.55 -10.60
CA LEU A 137 -9.42 23.43 -11.22
C LEU A 137 -10.79 22.74 -11.38
N GLY A 138 -11.01 21.58 -10.75
CA GLY A 138 -12.18 20.75 -10.99
C GLY A 138 -12.27 19.53 -10.07
N GLY A 139 -12.65 18.38 -10.64
CA GLY A 139 -12.80 17.12 -9.92
C GLY A 139 -11.47 16.43 -9.67
N ASP A 140 -11.41 15.12 -9.90
CA ASP A 140 -10.19 14.35 -9.70
C ASP A 140 -9.16 14.59 -10.83
N ASP A 141 -7.93 14.89 -10.43
CA ASP A 141 -6.74 14.97 -11.28
C ASP A 141 -5.90 13.70 -11.16
N ALA A 142 -5.20 13.31 -12.24
CA ALA A 142 -4.28 12.18 -12.22
C ALA A 142 -2.90 12.62 -11.71
N TRP A 143 -2.26 11.76 -10.90
CA TRP A 143 -0.90 12.01 -10.41
C TRP A 143 -0.02 10.77 -10.50
N ILE A 144 1.29 11.00 -10.53
CA ILE A 144 2.33 9.98 -10.41
C ILE A 144 3.42 10.48 -9.47
N ALA A 145 3.87 9.61 -8.56
CA ALA A 145 5.02 9.87 -7.71
C ALA A 145 6.07 8.78 -7.89
N LYS A 146 7.33 9.20 -7.87
CA LYS A 146 8.48 8.30 -7.78
C LYS A 146 9.07 8.42 -6.37
N LEU A 147 9.20 7.29 -5.68
CA LEU A 147 9.95 7.21 -4.44
C LEU A 147 11.38 6.77 -4.76
N SER A 148 12.35 7.56 -4.32
CA SER A 148 13.79 7.33 -4.44
C SER A 148 14.41 6.94 -3.11
#